data_AF-A0A963NPY1-F1
#
_entry.id   AF-A0A963NPY1-F1
#
_cell.length_a   1.000
_cell.length_b   1.000
_cell.length_c   1.000
_cell.angle_alpha   90.00
_cell.angle_beta   90.00
_cell.angle_gamma   90.00
#
_symmetry.space_group_name_H-M   'P 1'
#
loop_
_entity.id
_entity.type
_entity.pdbx_description
1 polymer ?
#
loop_
_entity_poly.entity_id
_entity_poly.type
_entity_poly.pdbx_seq_one_letter_code
_entity_poly.pdbx_strand_id
1 'polypeptide(L)'
;MWQVDNRTPFAAERGWVRDRDGAEVWLVAVKASFDILPDGSTAVAKEQPPVLRLPEHHGEPGQSSIVYDADLVLTKKTTDIVVVGRAHAPGGRAVSQLDCGFQVGPVRKLLRVFGDRSWGALGPTRPEPFVTMPLVWERAYGGVDRKSDAPEKDWDWRNPVGTGFAVSSRNAQGLALPNIEDPKQLIGAWNDRPAPAGFGVVASHWQPRVGFAGTYGEKWMKTRAPLLAEDMDERWYQSAPADQQAPAF
;
A
#
# COMPACT_ATOMS: atom_id res chain seq x y z
N MET A 1 1.13 31.76 -20.29
CA MET A 1 1.59 30.73 -19.32
C MET A 1 0.34 30.19 -18.64
N TRP A 2 0.13 28.87 -18.65
CA TRP A 2 -1.05 28.27 -18.02
C TRP A 2 -0.97 28.41 -16.49
N GLN A 3 -1.98 29.00 -15.88
CA GLN A 3 -2.03 29.28 -14.45
C GLN A 3 -3.36 28.82 -13.87
N VAL A 4 -3.29 28.30 -12.63
CA VAL A 4 -4.46 27.99 -11.82
C VAL A 4 -4.68 29.15 -10.86
N ASP A 5 -5.86 29.76 -10.93
CA ASP A 5 -6.41 30.69 -9.93
C ASP A 5 -7.22 29.88 -8.91
N ASN A 6 -6.58 29.47 -7.81
CA ASN A 6 -7.23 28.66 -6.79
C ASN A 6 -8.02 29.55 -5.82
N ARG A 7 -9.35 29.51 -5.93
CA ARG A 7 -10.28 30.25 -5.05
C ARG A 7 -10.86 29.39 -3.91
N THR A 8 -10.34 28.19 -3.72
CA THR A 8 -10.76 27.27 -2.66
C THR A 8 -9.84 27.38 -1.45
N PRO A 9 -10.26 26.94 -0.26
CA PRO A 9 -9.36 26.85 0.91
C PRO A 9 -8.40 25.65 0.84
N PHE A 10 -8.45 24.84 -0.22
CA PHE A 10 -7.72 23.58 -0.34
C PHE A 10 -6.39 23.77 -1.07
N ALA A 11 -5.44 22.86 -0.81
CA ALA A 11 -4.21 22.83 -1.59
C ALA A 11 -4.53 22.48 -3.04
N ALA A 12 -3.94 23.22 -3.98
CA ALA A 12 -4.08 22.93 -5.39
C ALA A 12 -2.72 23.06 -6.08
N GLU A 13 -2.47 22.21 -7.05
CA GLU A 13 -1.24 22.21 -7.82
C GLU A 13 -1.49 21.70 -9.24
N ARG A 14 -0.60 22.07 -10.15
CA ARG A 14 -0.64 21.72 -11.56
C ARG A 14 0.63 21.05 -12.03
N GLY A 15 0.53 20.25 -13.08
CA GLY A 15 1.66 19.61 -13.72
C GLY A 15 1.36 19.22 -15.15
N TRP A 16 2.43 19.07 -15.94
CA TRP A 16 2.34 18.39 -17.22
C TRP A 16 2.68 16.92 -17.00
N VAL A 17 1.81 16.05 -17.48
CA VAL A 17 2.11 14.63 -17.64
C VAL A 17 1.99 14.29 -19.12
N ARG A 18 2.42 13.08 -19.50
CA ARG A 18 2.20 12.55 -20.84
C ARG A 18 1.30 11.35 -20.75
N ASP A 19 0.38 11.24 -21.70
CA ASP A 19 -0.37 10.00 -21.89
C ASP A 19 0.51 8.94 -22.57
N ARG A 20 -0.09 7.77 -22.83
CA ARG A 20 0.61 6.64 -23.45
C ARG A 20 1.15 6.95 -24.85
N ASP A 21 0.52 7.88 -25.58
CA ASP A 21 0.83 8.25 -26.95
C ASP A 21 1.73 9.50 -27.02
N GLY A 22 2.15 10.02 -25.85
CA GLY A 22 3.06 11.14 -25.71
C GLY A 22 2.39 12.51 -25.76
N ALA A 23 1.05 12.56 -25.82
CA ALA A 23 0.32 13.81 -25.77
C ALA A 23 0.52 14.46 -24.40
N GLU A 24 0.79 15.76 -24.40
CA GLU A 24 0.93 16.52 -23.16
C GLU A 24 -0.44 16.80 -22.56
N VAL A 25 -0.62 16.32 -21.32
CA VAL A 25 -1.84 16.48 -20.54
C VAL A 25 -1.54 17.44 -19.41
N TRP A 26 -2.27 18.56 -19.37
CA TRP A 26 -2.20 19.51 -18.27
C TRP A 26 -3.13 19.04 -17.15
N LEU A 27 -2.54 18.57 -16.05
CA LEU A 27 -3.28 18.14 -14.87
C LEU A 27 -3.36 19.26 -13.83
N VAL A 28 -4.51 19.32 -13.17
CA VAL A 28 -4.73 20.13 -11.97
C VAL A 28 -5.30 19.20 -10.91
N ALA A 29 -4.65 19.13 -9.75
CA ALA A 29 -5.11 18.40 -8.59
C ALA A 29 -5.52 19.37 -7.48
N VAL A 30 -6.59 19.03 -6.78
CA VAL A 30 -7.06 19.72 -5.57
C VAL A 30 -7.08 18.69 -4.45
N LYS A 31 -6.44 19.00 -3.34
CA LYS A 31 -6.33 18.12 -2.16
C LYS A 31 -7.00 18.78 -0.98
N ALA A 32 -8.10 18.16 -0.54
CA ALA A 32 -8.91 18.62 0.58
C ALA A 32 -8.77 17.66 1.76
N SER A 33 -8.43 18.19 2.92
CA SER A 33 -8.33 17.45 4.18
C SER A 33 -9.45 17.86 5.12
N PHE A 34 -10.02 16.87 5.81
CA PHE A 34 -11.13 17.05 6.74
C PHE A 34 -10.83 16.34 8.06
N ASP A 35 -11.16 17.00 9.17
CA ASP A 35 -11.17 16.39 10.49
C ASP A 35 -12.48 15.64 10.69
N ILE A 36 -12.43 14.43 11.24
CA ILE A 36 -13.61 13.68 11.71
C ILE A 36 -13.83 14.03 13.18
N LEU A 37 -14.96 14.66 13.48
CA LEU A 37 -15.30 15.13 14.83
C LEU A 37 -15.85 13.98 15.71
N PRO A 38 -15.90 14.14 17.04
CA PRO A 38 -16.40 13.10 17.95
C PRO A 38 -17.85 12.65 17.70
N ASP A 39 -18.66 13.50 17.05
CA ASP A 39 -20.04 13.19 16.65
C ASP A 39 -20.14 12.49 15.27
N GLY A 40 -19.00 12.23 14.62
CA GLY A 40 -18.92 11.60 13.30
C GLY A 40 -19.11 12.57 12.13
N SER A 41 -19.36 13.85 12.38
CA SER A 41 -19.39 14.87 11.33
C SER A 41 -17.98 15.22 10.85
N THR A 42 -17.88 15.88 9.70
CA THR A 42 -16.60 16.33 9.14
C THR A 42 -16.52 17.85 9.08
N ALA A 43 -15.34 18.39 9.35
CA ALA A 43 -15.02 19.80 9.20
C ALA A 43 -13.77 19.97 8.35
N VAL A 44 -13.64 21.07 7.59
CA VAL A 44 -12.41 21.37 6.86
C VAL A 44 -11.26 21.47 7.86
N ALA A 45 -10.24 20.65 7.67
CA ALA A 45 -9.10 20.62 8.58
C ALA A 45 -8.34 21.95 8.51
N LYS A 46 -7.84 22.42 9.66
CA LYS A 46 -7.03 23.65 9.73
C LYS A 46 -5.75 23.52 8.91
N GLU A 47 -5.16 22.33 8.92
CA GLU A 47 -3.99 21.99 8.12
C GLU A 47 -4.43 21.37 6.80
N GLN A 48 -3.92 21.92 5.69
CA GLN A 48 -4.14 21.42 4.34
C GLN A 48 -2.77 21.05 3.75
N PRO A 49 -2.35 19.77 3.84
CA PRO A 49 -1.10 19.31 3.24
C PRO A 49 -1.06 19.61 1.74
N PRO A 50 0.13 19.88 1.17
CA PRO A 50 0.25 20.17 -0.24
C PRO A 50 -0.11 18.96 -1.11
N VAL A 51 -0.44 19.25 -2.37
CA VAL A 51 -0.51 18.23 -3.43
C VAL A 51 0.90 17.67 -3.65
N LEU A 52 1.02 16.35 -3.61
CA LEU A 52 2.28 15.65 -3.73
C LEU A 52 2.64 15.41 -5.19
N ARG A 53 3.83 15.86 -5.58
CA ARG A 53 4.43 15.56 -6.90
C ARG A 53 5.16 14.21 -6.89
N LEU A 54 5.64 13.80 -5.73
CA LEU A 54 6.39 12.56 -5.52
C LEU A 54 5.82 11.82 -4.30
N PRO A 55 5.91 10.48 -4.26
CA PRO A 55 5.45 9.71 -3.12
C PRO A 55 6.27 9.98 -1.85
N GLU A 56 5.60 9.99 -0.70
CA GLU A 56 6.21 10.00 0.62
C GLU A 56 6.32 8.58 1.18
N HIS A 57 7.44 8.27 1.81
CA HIS A 57 7.76 6.91 2.29
C HIS A 57 7.88 6.90 3.81
N HIS A 58 7.58 5.75 4.43
CA HIS A 58 7.72 5.59 5.89
C HIS A 58 9.20 5.67 6.33
N GLY A 59 10.12 5.35 5.43
CA GLY A 59 11.56 5.47 5.59
C GLY A 59 12.24 5.63 4.23
N GLU A 60 13.33 4.89 4.01
CA GLU A 60 14.09 4.97 2.75
C GLU A 60 13.28 4.43 1.54
N PRO A 61 13.21 5.17 0.42
CA PRO A 61 12.57 4.70 -0.81
C PRO A 61 13.15 3.36 -1.31
N GLY A 62 12.28 2.44 -1.72
CA GLY A 62 12.66 1.09 -2.15
C GLY A 62 12.99 0.11 -1.01
N GLN A 63 13.13 0.60 0.23
CA GLN A 63 13.32 -0.24 1.43
C GLN A 63 12.17 -0.13 2.43
N SER A 64 11.23 0.79 2.20
CA SER A 64 10.04 1.01 3.01
C SER A 64 8.82 1.23 2.13
N SER A 65 7.65 1.06 2.74
CA SER A 65 6.36 1.28 2.11
C SER A 65 6.00 2.76 2.00
N ILE A 66 5.08 3.06 1.07
CA ILE A 66 4.61 4.41 0.78
C ILE A 66 3.56 4.82 1.82
N VAL A 67 3.70 6.02 2.38
CA VAL A 67 2.68 6.68 3.23
C VAL A 67 1.59 7.27 2.33
N TYR A 68 2.00 8.14 1.41
CA TYR A 68 1.13 8.82 0.45
C TYR A 68 1.75 8.72 -0.95
N ASP A 69 0.96 8.28 -1.93
CA ASP A 69 1.41 8.26 -3.34
C ASP A 69 1.41 9.68 -3.94
N ALA A 70 1.96 9.84 -5.14
CA ALA A 70 1.87 11.09 -5.88
C ALA A 70 0.40 11.39 -6.27
N ASP A 71 0.02 12.65 -6.14
CA ASP A 71 -1.34 13.14 -6.44
C ASP A 71 -1.50 13.50 -7.94
N LEU A 72 -0.41 13.90 -8.60
CA LEU A 72 -0.40 14.27 -10.03
C LEU A 72 -0.15 13.05 -10.93
N VAL A 73 -1.10 12.12 -10.95
CA VAL A 73 -1.15 10.96 -11.85
C VAL A 73 -2.22 11.14 -12.93
N LEU A 74 -2.04 10.51 -14.10
CA LEU A 74 -2.88 10.75 -15.28
C LEU A 74 -4.37 10.51 -15.02
N THR A 75 -4.77 9.26 -14.81
CA THR A 75 -6.18 8.90 -14.62
C THR A 75 -6.31 7.78 -13.60
N LYS A 76 -7.15 8.01 -12.58
CA LYS A 76 -7.67 6.97 -11.70
C LYS A 76 -9.10 6.64 -12.13
N LYS A 77 -9.34 5.42 -12.60
CA LYS A 77 -10.69 4.98 -13.05
C LYS A 77 -11.66 4.75 -11.90
N THR A 78 -11.13 4.55 -10.70
CA THR A 78 -11.88 4.25 -9.48
C THR A 78 -11.34 5.08 -8.32
N THR A 79 -12.11 5.17 -7.23
CA THR A 79 -11.65 5.88 -6.04
C THR A 79 -10.80 4.94 -5.17
N ASP A 80 -9.53 5.29 -4.97
CA ASP A 80 -8.66 4.60 -4.02
C ASP A 80 -9.00 4.99 -2.59
N ILE A 81 -9.20 4.02 -1.72
CA ILE A 81 -9.33 4.22 -0.28
C ILE A 81 -8.11 3.63 0.40
N VAL A 82 -7.38 4.45 1.16
CA VAL A 82 -6.21 4.02 1.93
C VAL A 82 -6.33 4.51 3.37
N VAL A 83 -5.77 3.76 4.31
CA VAL A 83 -5.72 4.17 5.73
C VAL A 83 -4.26 4.15 6.19
N VAL A 84 -3.80 5.29 6.68
CA VAL A 84 -2.49 5.44 7.33
C VAL A 84 -2.76 5.56 8.84
N GLY A 85 -2.17 4.67 9.64
CA GLY A 85 -2.38 4.72 11.08
C GLY A 85 -1.87 3.52 11.86
N ARG A 86 -2.45 3.33 13.04
CA ARG A 86 -2.13 2.25 13.97
C ARG A 86 -3.43 1.61 14.46
N ALA A 87 -3.39 0.31 14.74
CA ALA A 87 -4.42 -0.36 15.51
C ALA A 87 -4.23 -0.05 17.00
N HIS A 88 -5.30 0.36 17.69
CA HIS A 88 -5.30 0.67 19.12
C HIS A 88 -6.18 -0.32 19.88
N ALA A 89 -5.63 -0.88 20.96
CA ALA A 89 -6.36 -1.80 21.82
C ALA A 89 -7.48 -1.06 22.60
N PRO A 90 -8.70 -1.63 22.71
CA PRO A 90 -9.82 -0.98 23.38
C PRO A 90 -9.51 -0.62 24.84
N GLY A 91 -9.83 0.62 25.23
CA GLY A 91 -9.62 1.11 26.60
C GLY A 91 -8.16 1.14 27.05
N GLY A 92 -7.19 1.12 26.12
CA GLY A 92 -5.76 1.15 26.43
C GLY A 92 -5.22 -0.13 27.10
N ARG A 93 -6.01 -1.20 27.13
CA ARG A 93 -5.61 -2.48 27.74
C ARG A 93 -4.92 -3.35 26.71
N ALA A 94 -3.72 -3.85 27.02
CA ALA A 94 -2.96 -4.66 26.08
C ALA A 94 -3.72 -5.93 25.68
N VAL A 95 -3.73 -6.24 24.38
CA VAL A 95 -4.33 -7.45 23.79
C VAL A 95 -3.30 -8.18 22.94
N SER A 96 -3.42 -9.50 22.81
CA SER A 96 -2.54 -10.28 21.93
C SER A 96 -2.99 -10.23 20.47
N GLN A 97 -4.27 -9.96 20.23
CA GLN A 97 -4.84 -9.78 18.90
C GLN A 97 -6.10 -8.89 18.95
N LEU A 98 -6.42 -8.24 17.83
CA LEU A 98 -7.69 -7.56 17.61
C LEU A 98 -8.02 -7.54 16.12
N ASP A 99 -9.30 -7.31 15.78
CA ASP A 99 -9.69 -7.01 14.41
C ASP A 99 -9.88 -5.49 14.27
N CYS A 100 -9.39 -4.91 13.18
CA CYS A 100 -9.56 -3.50 12.84
C CYS A 100 -9.97 -3.34 11.38
N GLY A 101 -10.68 -2.28 11.04
CA GLY A 101 -11.24 -2.11 9.71
C GLY A 101 -11.89 -0.76 9.50
N PHE A 102 -12.30 -0.53 8.26
CA PHE A 102 -13.08 0.65 7.87
C PHE A 102 -14.24 0.25 6.96
N GLN A 103 -15.17 1.19 6.79
CA GLN A 103 -16.18 1.14 5.76
C GLN A 103 -16.35 2.53 5.13
N VAL A 104 -16.28 2.60 3.81
CA VAL A 104 -16.55 3.81 3.01
C VAL A 104 -17.49 3.42 1.88
N GLY A 105 -18.74 3.87 1.98
CA GLY A 105 -19.80 3.45 1.06
C GLY A 105 -19.89 1.91 0.96
N PRO A 106 -19.76 1.32 -0.25
CA PRO A 106 -19.82 -0.13 -0.45
C PRO A 106 -18.52 -0.87 -0.09
N VAL A 107 -17.41 -0.15 0.10
CA VAL A 107 -16.10 -0.76 0.40
C VAL A 107 -15.98 -0.98 1.90
N ARG A 108 -15.72 -2.23 2.28
CA ARG A 108 -15.46 -2.63 3.67
C ARG A 108 -14.25 -3.55 3.72
N LYS A 109 -13.29 -3.24 4.58
CA LYS A 109 -12.11 -4.07 4.81
C LYS A 109 -11.90 -4.29 6.30
N LEU A 110 -11.56 -5.53 6.65
CA LEU A 110 -11.24 -5.97 8.00
C LEU A 110 -9.91 -6.71 7.96
N LEU A 111 -9.01 -6.37 8.87
CA LEU A 111 -7.73 -7.04 9.07
C LEU A 111 -7.63 -7.54 10.50
N ARG A 112 -7.03 -8.72 10.67
CA ARG A 112 -6.65 -9.22 11.99
C ARG A 112 -5.23 -8.76 12.30
N VAL A 113 -5.07 -8.14 13.46
CA VAL A 113 -3.80 -7.62 13.96
C VAL A 113 -3.37 -8.43 15.15
N PHE A 114 -2.19 -9.04 15.07
CA PHE A 114 -1.53 -9.77 16.13
C PHE A 114 -0.38 -8.94 16.71
N GLY A 115 -0.10 -9.15 17.99
CA GLY A 115 1.18 -8.73 18.56
C GLY A 115 2.37 -9.44 17.94
N ASP A 116 3.58 -9.03 18.32
CA ASP A 116 4.79 -9.61 17.77
C ASP A 116 4.87 -11.12 18.08
N ARG A 117 5.18 -11.90 17.06
CA ARG A 117 5.38 -13.35 17.12
C ARG A 117 6.34 -13.81 16.02
N SER A 118 6.84 -15.02 16.18
CA SER A 118 7.79 -15.64 15.24
C SER A 118 7.54 -17.14 15.12
N TRP A 119 8.22 -17.79 14.18
CA TRP A 119 8.22 -19.24 14.09
C TRP A 119 9.07 -19.87 15.22
N GLY A 120 8.41 -20.58 16.12
CA GLY A 120 9.01 -21.48 17.10
C GLY A 120 9.08 -22.92 16.60
N ALA A 121 9.65 -23.82 17.41
CA ALA A 121 9.85 -25.22 17.03
C ALA A 121 8.54 -26.01 16.81
N LEU A 122 7.43 -25.57 17.42
CA LEU A 122 6.11 -26.20 17.33
C LEU A 122 5.10 -25.38 16.50
N GLY A 123 5.57 -24.39 15.74
CA GLY A 123 4.72 -23.45 15.00
C GLY A 123 4.83 -22.01 15.53
N PRO A 124 3.85 -21.15 15.24
CA PRO A 124 3.86 -19.74 15.69
C PRO A 124 3.98 -19.63 17.21
N THR A 125 4.82 -18.71 17.68
CA THR A 125 4.81 -18.33 19.10
C THR A 125 3.50 -17.64 19.46
N ARG A 126 3.17 -17.60 20.76
CA ARG A 126 2.04 -16.81 21.24
C ARG A 126 2.31 -15.32 20.96
N PRO A 127 1.36 -14.57 20.38
CA PRO A 127 1.53 -13.14 20.15
C PRO A 127 1.74 -12.38 21.46
N GLU A 128 2.72 -11.49 21.48
CA GLU A 128 2.96 -10.61 22.61
C GLU A 128 1.80 -9.61 22.80
N PRO A 129 1.39 -9.26 24.03
CA PRO A 129 0.37 -8.24 24.22
C PRO A 129 0.83 -6.87 23.72
N PHE A 130 -0.02 -6.15 23.00
CA PHE A 130 0.23 -4.79 22.52
C PHE A 130 -0.93 -3.85 22.85
N VAL A 131 -0.61 -2.57 23.06
CA VAL A 131 -1.62 -1.48 23.15
C VAL A 131 -1.79 -0.79 21.79
N THR A 132 -0.70 -0.63 21.03
CA THR A 132 -0.73 -0.07 19.68
C THR A 132 0.12 -0.89 18.72
N MET A 133 -0.34 -1.06 17.47
CA MET A 133 0.39 -1.75 16.42
C MET A 133 0.35 -0.94 15.12
N PRO A 134 1.50 -0.57 14.51
CA PRO A 134 1.53 0.13 13.23
C PRO A 134 0.86 -0.67 12.10
N LEU A 135 0.03 -0.01 11.29
CA LEU A 135 -0.63 -0.60 10.12
C LEU A 135 0.20 -0.28 8.87
N VAL A 136 1.35 -0.94 8.73
CA VAL A 136 2.31 -0.72 7.64
C VAL A 136 2.65 -2.04 6.92
N TRP A 137 3.05 -1.98 5.65
CA TRP A 137 3.27 -3.18 4.84
C TRP A 137 4.46 -4.04 5.30
N GLU A 138 5.42 -3.45 6.01
CA GLU A 138 6.55 -4.13 6.64
C GLU A 138 6.09 -5.17 7.67
N ARG A 139 4.88 -5.00 8.20
CA ARG A 139 4.24 -5.90 9.18
C ARG A 139 3.19 -6.83 8.56
N ALA A 140 3.03 -6.81 7.24
CA ALA A 140 2.19 -7.73 6.47
C ALA A 140 3.02 -8.85 5.84
N TYR A 141 2.35 -9.91 5.37
CA TYR A 141 3.00 -11.02 4.68
C TYR A 141 3.82 -10.56 3.47
N GLY A 142 5.00 -11.15 3.28
CA GLY A 142 5.89 -10.90 2.15
C GLY A 142 7.35 -10.85 2.60
N GLY A 143 8.15 -10.04 1.92
CA GLY A 143 9.56 -9.82 2.22
C GLY A 143 10.51 -10.70 1.40
N VAL A 144 11.77 -10.69 1.83
CA VAL A 144 12.89 -11.41 1.22
C VAL A 144 13.37 -12.50 2.17
N ASP A 145 13.58 -13.72 1.68
CA ASP A 145 14.29 -14.74 2.45
C ASP A 145 15.80 -14.46 2.43
N ARG A 146 16.25 -13.64 3.38
CA ARG A 146 17.67 -13.26 3.50
C ARG A 146 18.60 -14.42 3.85
N LYS A 147 18.07 -15.57 4.28
CA LYS A 147 18.87 -16.78 4.59
C LYS A 147 18.95 -17.73 3.40
N SER A 148 18.30 -17.42 2.28
CA SER A 148 18.37 -18.24 1.07
C SER A 148 19.72 -18.12 0.36
N ASP A 149 20.02 -19.10 -0.50
CA ASP A 149 21.19 -19.08 -1.37
C ASP A 149 21.06 -18.05 -2.50
N ALA A 150 19.84 -17.60 -2.84
CA ALA A 150 19.56 -16.59 -3.87
C ALA A 150 18.56 -15.50 -3.40
N PRO A 151 18.85 -14.69 -2.37
CA PRO A 151 17.92 -13.69 -1.84
C PRO A 151 17.44 -12.65 -2.85
N GLU A 152 18.19 -12.41 -3.93
CA GLU A 152 17.82 -11.51 -5.03
C GLU A 152 16.67 -12.06 -5.89
N LYS A 153 16.35 -13.34 -5.76
CA LYS A 153 15.24 -14.03 -6.44
C LYS A 153 14.20 -14.54 -5.45
N ASP A 154 14.61 -14.84 -4.23
CA ASP A 154 13.77 -15.41 -3.18
C ASP A 154 13.09 -14.33 -2.35
N TRP A 155 12.12 -13.66 -2.99
CA TRP A 155 11.30 -12.63 -2.36
C TRP A 155 9.88 -12.62 -2.93
N ASP A 156 8.95 -12.09 -2.14
CA ASP A 156 7.55 -11.94 -2.55
C ASP A 156 7.32 -10.61 -3.27
N TRP A 157 7.09 -10.68 -4.58
CA TRP A 157 6.84 -9.54 -5.46
C TRP A 157 5.61 -8.72 -5.08
N ARG A 158 4.68 -9.29 -4.29
CA ARG A 158 3.44 -8.63 -3.85
C ARG A 158 3.68 -7.66 -2.68
N ASN A 159 4.71 -7.91 -1.87
CA ASN A 159 5.11 -7.03 -0.76
C ASN A 159 6.59 -7.26 -0.40
N PRO A 160 7.53 -6.67 -1.15
CA PRO A 160 8.97 -6.94 -1.00
C PRO A 160 9.58 -6.45 0.31
N VAL A 161 8.91 -5.51 0.98
CA VAL A 161 9.36 -4.94 2.28
C VAL A 161 8.69 -5.63 3.47
N GLY A 162 7.80 -6.59 3.23
CA GLY A 162 7.05 -7.33 4.25
C GLY A 162 7.90 -8.30 5.08
N THR A 163 7.20 -9.15 5.82
CA THR A 163 7.81 -10.18 6.67
C THR A 163 7.12 -11.53 6.55
N GLY A 164 7.77 -12.59 7.03
CA GLY A 164 7.20 -13.94 7.07
C GLY A 164 7.43 -14.80 5.83
N PHE A 165 8.05 -14.29 4.77
CA PHE A 165 8.45 -15.09 3.62
C PHE A 165 9.75 -15.89 3.89
N ALA A 166 9.72 -17.19 3.62
CA ALA A 166 10.86 -18.08 3.70
C ALA A 166 10.72 -19.23 2.69
N VAL A 167 11.80 -19.61 2.01
CA VAL A 167 11.79 -20.70 1.01
C VAL A 167 12.04 -22.08 1.62
N SER A 168 12.45 -22.15 2.89
CA SER A 168 12.61 -23.40 3.63
C SER A 168 12.16 -23.29 5.08
N SER A 169 11.78 -24.42 5.69
CA SER A 169 11.43 -24.48 7.12
C SER A 169 12.58 -24.06 8.03
N ARG A 170 13.82 -24.38 7.64
CA ARG A 170 15.05 -23.94 8.34
C ARG A 170 15.15 -22.41 8.37
N ASN A 171 14.89 -21.76 7.24
CA ASN A 171 14.99 -20.30 7.14
C ASN A 171 13.86 -19.62 7.93
N ALA A 172 12.67 -20.23 7.92
CA ALA A 172 11.53 -19.77 8.69
C ALA A 172 11.77 -19.80 10.19
N GLN A 173 12.59 -20.71 10.73
CA GLN A 173 12.84 -20.79 12.18
C GLN A 173 13.33 -19.44 12.75
N GLY A 174 12.60 -18.92 13.74
CA GLY A 174 12.84 -17.63 14.38
C GLY A 174 12.47 -16.40 13.54
N LEU A 175 11.99 -16.59 12.30
CA LEU A 175 11.53 -15.49 11.46
C LEU A 175 10.27 -14.87 12.06
N ALA A 176 10.21 -13.54 12.08
CA ALA A 176 9.04 -12.80 12.51
C ALA A 176 7.84 -13.12 11.60
N LEU A 177 6.70 -13.36 12.22
CA LEU A 177 5.43 -13.54 11.55
C LEU A 177 4.78 -12.18 11.27
N PRO A 178 3.97 -12.06 10.22
CA PRO A 178 3.15 -10.87 10.01
C PRO A 178 2.28 -10.57 11.22
N ASN A 179 2.25 -9.29 11.59
CA ASN A 179 1.28 -8.78 12.54
C ASN A 179 -0.08 -8.57 11.86
N ILE A 180 -0.09 -8.25 10.57
CA ILE A 180 -1.30 -7.89 9.83
C ILE A 180 -1.65 -9.04 8.88
N GLU A 181 -2.83 -9.63 9.09
CA GLU A 181 -3.34 -10.74 8.27
C GLU A 181 -4.78 -10.49 7.81
N ASP A 182 -5.15 -11.11 6.69
CA ASP A 182 -6.57 -11.24 6.32
C ASP A 182 -7.20 -12.28 7.28
N PRO A 183 -8.28 -11.96 8.01
CA PRO A 183 -8.96 -12.90 8.89
C PRO A 183 -9.48 -14.16 8.18
N LYS A 184 -9.56 -14.17 6.85
CA LYS A 184 -9.95 -15.31 6.02
C LYS A 184 -8.76 -16.19 5.58
N GLN A 185 -7.52 -15.72 5.76
CA GLN A 185 -6.29 -16.40 5.32
C GLN A 185 -5.20 -16.31 6.39
N LEU A 186 -5.53 -16.74 7.62
CA LEU A 186 -4.57 -16.71 8.73
C LEU A 186 -3.42 -17.68 8.50
N ILE A 187 -2.21 -17.28 8.91
CA ILE A 187 -1.00 -18.10 8.76
C ILE A 187 -0.93 -19.11 9.92
N GLY A 188 -1.00 -20.39 9.56
CA GLY A 188 -0.86 -21.52 10.48
C GLY A 188 0.42 -22.33 10.27
N ALA A 189 0.94 -22.36 9.04
CA ALA A 189 2.14 -23.09 8.65
C ALA A 189 3.19 -22.18 7.96
N TRP A 190 4.47 -22.52 8.10
CA TRP A 190 5.58 -21.71 7.57
C TRP A 190 5.56 -21.61 6.03
N ASN A 191 4.96 -22.60 5.38
CA ASN A 191 4.81 -22.67 3.94
C ASN A 191 3.48 -22.07 3.44
N ASP A 192 2.64 -21.49 4.31
CA ASP A 192 1.48 -20.71 3.88
C ASP A 192 1.96 -19.50 3.07
N ARG A 193 1.20 -19.17 2.02
CA ARG A 193 1.50 -18.08 1.07
C ARG A 193 0.28 -17.16 0.87
N PRO A 194 -0.31 -16.59 1.94
CA PRO A 194 -1.48 -15.73 1.78
C PRO A 194 -1.15 -14.51 0.92
N ALA A 195 -2.17 -13.83 0.42
CA ALA A 195 -1.99 -12.50 -0.15
C ALA A 195 -1.57 -11.51 0.96
N PRO A 196 -0.59 -10.61 0.71
CA PRO A 196 -0.30 -9.52 1.63
C PRO A 196 -1.55 -8.68 1.90
N ALA A 197 -1.88 -8.46 3.17
CA ALA A 197 -3.05 -7.71 3.58
C ALA A 197 -2.62 -6.43 4.31
N GLY A 198 -3.16 -5.29 3.88
CA GLY A 198 -2.82 -3.98 4.44
C GLY A 198 -3.81 -2.91 3.97
N PHE A 199 -3.82 -1.76 4.65
CA PHE A 199 -4.66 -0.62 4.28
C PHE A 199 -3.93 0.47 3.48
N GLY A 200 -2.59 0.44 3.46
CA GLY A 200 -1.78 1.47 2.84
C GLY A 200 -1.70 1.37 1.32
N VAL A 201 -0.91 2.27 0.73
CA VAL A 201 -0.60 2.30 -0.70
C VAL A 201 0.24 1.08 -1.10
N VAL A 202 -0.10 0.44 -2.22
CA VAL A 202 0.76 -0.54 -2.90
C VAL A 202 1.68 0.22 -3.83
N ALA A 203 3.01 0.02 -3.74
CA ALA A 203 3.95 0.73 -4.60
C ALA A 203 3.83 0.31 -6.07
N SER A 204 4.12 1.23 -7.00
CA SER A 204 3.97 0.99 -8.45
C SER A 204 4.83 -0.14 -9.02
N HIS A 205 5.94 -0.46 -8.34
CA HIS A 205 6.86 -1.55 -8.70
C HIS A 205 6.53 -2.88 -8.01
N TRP A 206 5.48 -2.94 -7.19
CA TRP A 206 5.02 -4.18 -6.55
C TRP A 206 3.89 -4.81 -7.37
N GLN A 207 3.71 -6.13 -7.24
CA GLN A 207 2.48 -6.78 -7.70
C GLN A 207 1.30 -6.34 -6.80
N PRO A 208 0.09 -6.15 -7.35
CA PRO A 208 -0.27 -6.36 -8.76
C PRO A 208 0.07 -5.18 -9.69
N ARG A 209 0.39 -3.99 -9.14
CA ARG A 209 0.55 -2.76 -9.92
C ARG A 209 1.56 -2.88 -11.05
N VAL A 210 2.74 -3.44 -10.79
CA VAL A 210 3.78 -3.61 -11.82
C VAL A 210 3.32 -4.47 -12.99
N GLY A 211 2.38 -5.40 -12.77
CA GLY A 211 1.77 -6.21 -13.82
C GLY A 211 0.92 -5.41 -14.81
N PHE A 212 0.53 -4.19 -14.47
CA PHE A 212 -0.20 -3.25 -15.34
C PHE A 212 0.71 -2.25 -16.05
N ALA A 213 2.02 -2.26 -15.81
CA ALA A 213 2.94 -1.32 -16.43
C ALA A 213 3.08 -1.54 -17.95
N GLY A 214 2.75 -2.74 -18.44
CA GLY A 214 2.95 -3.16 -19.83
C GLY A 214 4.34 -3.76 -20.07
N THR A 215 4.65 -4.08 -21.33
CA THR A 215 5.82 -4.85 -21.72
C THR A 215 6.95 -3.98 -22.28
N TYR A 216 8.07 -3.88 -21.54
CA TYR A 216 9.25 -3.08 -21.89
C TYR A 216 10.41 -3.92 -22.44
N GLY A 217 10.19 -4.61 -23.56
CA GLY A 217 11.21 -5.47 -24.21
C GLY A 217 11.97 -4.82 -25.37
N GLU A 218 12.74 -5.62 -26.13
CA GLU A 218 13.49 -5.13 -27.30
C GLU A 218 12.62 -4.45 -28.36
N LYS A 219 11.41 -4.98 -28.60
CA LYS A 219 10.47 -4.38 -29.57
C LYS A 219 10.10 -2.97 -29.12
N TRP A 220 9.71 -2.79 -27.86
CA TRP A 220 9.42 -1.48 -27.29
C TRP A 220 10.63 -0.54 -27.42
N MET A 221 11.83 -1.01 -27.10
CA MET A 221 13.06 -0.23 -27.22
C MET A 221 13.32 0.26 -28.66
N LYS A 222 13.05 -0.59 -29.66
CA LYS A 222 13.29 -0.28 -31.08
C LYS A 222 12.20 0.60 -31.71
N THR A 223 10.95 0.53 -31.24
CA THR A 223 9.80 1.11 -31.96
C THR A 223 8.95 2.10 -31.18
N ARG A 224 9.04 2.13 -29.84
CA ARG A 224 8.11 2.89 -28.99
C ARG A 224 8.82 3.80 -27.98
N ALA A 225 10.03 3.46 -27.57
CA ALA A 225 10.81 4.29 -26.65
C ALA A 225 10.92 5.74 -27.16
N PRO A 226 10.74 6.76 -26.29
CA PRO A 226 10.61 6.70 -24.83
C PRO A 226 9.15 6.68 -24.31
N LEU A 227 8.15 6.39 -25.16
CA LEU A 227 6.74 6.38 -24.74
C LEU A 227 6.40 5.17 -23.85
N LEU A 228 5.26 5.23 -23.15
CA LEU A 228 4.74 4.08 -22.40
C LEU A 228 4.48 2.89 -23.34
N ALA A 229 4.52 1.69 -22.77
CA ALA A 229 4.19 0.47 -23.50
C ALA A 229 2.73 0.53 -24.01
N GLU A 230 2.48 -0.03 -25.19
CA GLU A 230 1.16 0.02 -25.83
C GLU A 230 0.11 -0.80 -25.06
N ASP A 231 0.55 -1.84 -24.36
CA ASP A 231 -0.24 -2.72 -23.51
C ASP A 231 -0.28 -2.25 -22.04
N MET A 232 0.20 -1.04 -21.73
CA MET A 232 0.06 -0.45 -20.40
C MET A 232 -1.42 -0.30 -20.04
N ASP A 233 -1.79 -0.75 -18.85
CA ASP A 233 -3.15 -0.70 -18.33
C ASP A 233 -3.26 0.40 -17.27
N GLU A 234 -4.23 1.30 -17.43
CA GLU A 234 -4.48 2.43 -16.52
C GLU A 234 -4.73 2.01 -15.06
N ARG A 235 -5.06 0.74 -14.79
CA ARG A 235 -5.08 0.18 -13.42
C ARG A 235 -3.76 0.35 -12.67
N TRP A 236 -2.64 0.53 -13.37
CA TRP A 236 -1.34 0.88 -12.77
C TRP A 236 -1.39 2.16 -11.92
N TYR A 237 -2.24 3.13 -12.28
CA TYR A 237 -2.41 4.38 -11.54
C TYR A 237 -3.24 4.23 -10.25
N GLN A 238 -4.00 3.15 -10.08
CA GLN A 238 -4.66 2.85 -8.81
C GLN A 238 -3.61 2.38 -7.79
N SER A 239 -3.55 3.06 -6.66
CA SER A 239 -2.54 2.83 -5.62
C SER A 239 -3.07 2.09 -4.41
N ALA A 240 -4.40 2.01 -4.24
CA ALA A 240 -5.01 1.17 -3.22
C ALA A 240 -5.04 -0.31 -3.66
N PRO A 241 -4.93 -1.26 -2.71
CA PRO A 241 -5.30 -2.66 -2.93
C PRO A 241 -6.68 -2.80 -3.59
N ALA A 242 -6.86 -3.82 -4.44
CA ALA A 242 -8.08 -3.99 -5.25
C ALA A 242 -9.37 -4.05 -4.42
N ASP A 243 -9.30 -4.58 -3.19
CA ASP A 243 -10.42 -4.64 -2.24
C ASP A 243 -10.73 -3.30 -1.55
N GLN A 244 -10.00 -2.24 -1.89
CA GLN A 244 -10.15 -0.87 -1.39
C GLN A 244 -10.35 0.15 -2.51
N GLN A 245 -10.68 -0.31 -3.72
CA GLN A 245 -11.02 0.54 -4.86
C GLN A 245 -12.53 0.62 -4.98
N ALA A 246 -13.12 1.77 -4.66
CA ALA A 246 -14.55 1.99 -4.80
C ALA A 246 -14.93 2.26 -6.28
N PRO A 247 -16.09 1.76 -6.75
CA PRO A 247 -16.59 2.11 -8.09
C PRO A 247 -16.61 3.63 -8.29
N ALA A 248 -16.36 4.08 -9.52
CA ALA A 248 -16.55 5.48 -9.86
C ALA A 248 -17.99 5.90 -9.53
N PHE A 249 -18.12 7.03 -8.82
CA PHE A 249 -19.40 7.72 -8.64
C PHE A 249 -19.60 8.73 -9.76
#